data_AF-A0A9X2AUM4-F1
#
_entry.id   AF-A0A9X2AUM4-F1
#
_cell.length_a   1.000
_cell.length_b   1.000
_cell.length_c   1.000
_cell.angle_alpha   90.00
_cell.angle_beta   90.00
_cell.angle_gamma   90.00
#
_symmetry.space_group_name_H-M   'P 1'
#
loop_
_entity.id
_entity.type
_entity.pdbx_description
1 polymer ?
#
loop_
_entity_poly.entity_id
_entity_poly.type
_entity_poly.pdbx_seq_one_letter_code
_entity_poly.pdbx_strand_id
1 'polypeptide(L)' 'MEAAITQFKKDFYAHIKSMHGVKAGENKSTLAVLTDEELAELENAWIQLAVWKQQQSAV' A
#
# COMPACT_ATOMS: atom_id res chain seq x y z
N MET A 1 0.38 -1.88 -18.58
CA MET A 1 -0.31 -2.22 -17.32
C MET A 1 0.68 -2.61 -16.21
N GLU A 2 1.68 -3.44 -16.49
CA GLU A 2 2.70 -3.86 -15.51
C GLU A 2 3.53 -2.72 -14.90
N ALA A 3 3.85 -1.68 -15.68
CA ALA A 3 4.53 -0.48 -15.17
C ALA A 3 3.69 0.28 -14.12
N ALA A 4 2.37 0.36 -14.32
CA ALA A 4 1.45 1.01 -13.38
C ALA A 4 1.31 0.19 -12.10
N ILE A 5 1.23 -1.14 -12.20
CA ILE A 5 1.21 -2.06 -11.05
C ILE A 5 2.49 -1.92 -10.22
N THR A 6 3.65 -1.84 -10.88
CA THR A 6 4.94 -1.64 -10.20
C THR A 6 4.99 -0.30 -9.47
N GLN A 7 4.40 0.75 -10.05
CA GLN A 7 4.29 2.05 -9.39
C GLN A 7 3.35 1.98 -8.17
N PHE A 8 2.19 1.33 -8.28
CA PHE A 8 1.26 1.18 -7.16
C PHE A 8 1.84 0.39 -5.99
N LYS A 9 2.68 -0.63 -6.26
CA LYS A 9 3.45 -1.32 -5.22
C LYS A 9 4.40 -0.36 -4.50
N LYS A 10 5.16 0.44 -5.25
CA LYS A 10 6.07 1.44 -4.65
C LYS A 10 5.31 2.45 -3.81
N ASP A 11 4.18 2.93 -4.30
CA ASP A 11 3.32 3.90 -3.61
C ASP A 11 2.75 3.30 -2.32
N PHE A 12 2.37 2.02 -2.34
CA PHE A 12 1.91 1.30 -1.15
C PHE A 12 2.97 1.28 -0.04
N TYR A 13 4.21 0.86 -0.35
CA TYR A 13 5.29 0.85 0.64
C TYR A 13 5.72 2.26 1.06
N ALA A 14 5.63 3.26 0.17
CA ALA A 14 5.87 4.65 0.52
C ALA A 14 4.80 5.18 1.49
N HIS A 15 3.53 4.82 1.28
CA HIS A 15 2.42 5.16 2.16
C HIS A 15 2.60 4.55 3.54
N ILE A 16 2.95 3.26 3.62
CA ILE A 16 3.26 2.56 4.87
C ILE A 16 4.41 3.25 5.61
N LYS A 17 5.53 3.52 4.93
CA LYS A 17 6.69 4.18 5.54
C LYS A 17 6.37 5.58 6.04
N SER A 18 5.56 6.33 5.30
CA SER A 18 5.07 7.66 5.70
C SER A 18 4.20 7.58 6.96
N MET A 19 3.30 6.59 7.05
CA MET A 19 2.50 6.33 8.26
C MET A 19 3.37 5.99 9.48
N HIS A 20 4.50 5.30 9.26
CA HIS A 20 5.46 4.99 10.33
C HIS A 20 6.36 6.19 10.70
N GLY A 21 6.36 7.26 9.90
CA GLY A 21 7.26 8.41 10.03
C GLY A 21 6.81 9.48 11.03
N VAL A 22 5.64 9.33 11.66
CA VAL A 22 5.10 10.34 12.59
C VAL A 22 5.04 9.76 14.00
N LYS A 23 6.06 10.12 14.80
CA LYS A 23 6.26 9.89 16.26
C LYS A 23 7.05 8.64 16.63
N ALA A 24 8.37 8.84 16.73
CA ALA A 24 9.35 7.93 17.33
C ALA A 24 9.18 7.72 18.85
N GLY A 25 7.95 7.70 19.38
CA GLY A 25 7.70 7.61 20.83
C GLY A 25 6.44 6.86 21.23
N GLU A 26 5.42 6.78 20.38
CA GLU A 26 4.15 6.14 20.75
C GLU A 26 3.60 5.39 19.54
N ASN A 27 3.28 4.12 19.76
CA ASN A 27 2.62 3.19 18.85
C ASN A 27 3.57 2.47 17.89
N LYS A 28 3.94 1.24 18.30
CA LYS A 28 4.26 0.16 17.37
C LYS A 28 3.23 0.22 16.24
N SER A 29 3.68 0.49 15.01
CA SER A 29 2.78 0.56 13.88
C SER A 29 1.87 -0.68 13.88
N THR A 30 0.57 -0.50 13.67
CA THR A 30 -0.37 -1.62 13.56
C THR A 30 0.02 -2.59 12.45
N LEU A 31 0.82 -2.12 11.47
CA LEU A 31 1.40 -2.93 10.41
C LEU A 31 2.55 -3.83 10.87
N ALA A 32 3.20 -3.54 12.01
CA ALA A 32 4.20 -4.43 12.60
C ALA A 32 3.59 -5.70 13.23
N VAL A 33 2.26 -5.78 13.28
CA VAL A 33 1.51 -6.96 13.74
C VAL A 33 1.16 -7.89 12.57
N LEU A 34 1.18 -7.38 11.33
CA LEU A 34 0.83 -8.17 10.15
C LEU A 34 1.97 -9.12 9.78
N THR A 35 1.61 -10.33 9.38
CA THR A 35 2.56 -11.27 8.77
C THR A 35 2.91 -10.86 7.34
N ASP A 36 3.96 -11.44 6.78
CA ASP A 36 4.34 -11.21 5.37
C ASP A 36 3.20 -11.58 4.40
N GLU A 37 2.40 -12.60 4.75
CA GLU A 37 1.24 -13.04 3.97
C GLU A 37 0.12 -12.00 4.00
N GLU A 38 -0.24 -11.51 5.18
CA GLU A 38 -1.28 -10.48 5.35
C GLU A 38 -0.87 -9.16 4.67
N LEU A 39 0.42 -8.82 4.73
CA LEU A 39 0.96 -7.66 4.04
C LEU A 39 0.88 -7.80 2.50
N ALA A 40 1.13 -9.01 1.98
CA ALA A 40 1.01 -9.31 0.56
C ALA A 40 -0.45 -9.25 0.08
N GLU A 41 -1.41 -9.72 0.88
CA GLU A 41 -2.84 -9.58 0.58
C GLU A 41 -3.26 -8.10 0.55
N LEU A 42 -2.77 -7.31 1.50
CA LEU A 42 -3.05 -5.87 1.56
C LEU A 42 -2.45 -5.12 0.36
N GLU A 43 -1.22 -5.47 -0.06
CA GLU A 43 -0.60 -4.95 -1.28
C GLU A 43 -1.46 -5.29 -2.51
N ASN A 44 -1.93 -6.53 -2.62
CA ASN A 44 -2.75 -6.97 -3.74
C ASN A 44 -4.10 -6.22 -3.79
N ALA A 45 -4.77 -6.06 -2.65
CA ALA A 45 -6.01 -5.30 -2.55
C ALA A 45 -5.82 -3.82 -2.93
N TRP A 46 -4.69 -3.21 -2.50
CA TRP A 46 -4.32 -1.85 -2.86
C TRP A 46 -4.14 -1.68 -4.38
N ILE A 47 -3.41 -2.59 -5.02
CA ILE A 47 -3.19 -2.56 -6.47
C ILE A 47 -4.52 -2.70 -7.21
N GLN A 48 -5.38 -3.65 -6.81
CA GLN A 48 -6.68 -3.86 -7.44
C GLN A 48 -7.55 -2.61 -7.34
N LEU A 49 -7.58 -1.95 -6.18
CA LEU A 49 -8.30 -0.70 -5.99
C LEU A 49 -7.72 0.43 -6.87
N ALA A 50 -6.40 0.56 -6.95
CA ALA A 50 -5.74 1.59 -7.76
C ALA A 50 -6.02 1.39 -9.26
N VAL A 51 -5.94 0.16 -9.74
CA VAL A 51 -6.29 -0.21 -11.12
C VAL A 51 -7.77 0.07 -11.40
N TRP A 52 -8.67 -0.28 -10.48
CA TRP A 52 -10.10 -0.01 -10.63
C TRP A 52 -10.40 1.50 -10.70
N LYS A 53 -9.78 2.31 -9.83
CA LYS A 53 -9.90 3.78 -9.88
C LYS A 53 -9.37 4.37 -11.19
N GLN A 54 -8.26 3.83 -11.69
CA GLN A 54 -7.70 4.25 -12.98
C GLN A 54 -8.65 3.94 -14.14
N GLN A 55 -9.33 2.78 -14.10
CA GLN A 55 -10.35 2.42 -15.08
C GLN A 55 -11.59 3.33 -14.99
N GLN A 56 -12.01 3.72 -13.78
CA GLN A 56 -13.12 4.67 -13.62
C GLN A 56 -12.80 6.08 -14.12
N SER A 57 -11.54 6.52 -14.01
CA SER A 57 -11.12 7.87 -14.41
C SER A 57 -10.85 8.00 -15.91
N ALA A 58 -10.93 6.91 -16.67
CA ALA A 58 -10.72 6.87 -18.11
C ALA A 58 -12.05 6.97 -18.91
N VAL A 59 -13.15 7.35 -18.25
CA VAL A 59 -14.49 7.57 -18.83
C VAL A 59 -14.80 9.06 -18.89
#